data_AF-A0A7I8WAB2-F1
#
_entry.id   AF-A0A7I8WAB2-F1
#
_cell.length_a   1.000
_cell.length_b   1.000
_cell.length_c   1.000
_cell.angle_alpha   90.00
_cell.angle_beta   90.00
_cell.angle_gamma   90.00
#
_symmetry.space_group_name_H-M   'P 1'
#
loop_
_entity.id
_entity.type
_entity.pdbx_description
1 polymer ?
#
loop_
_entity_poly.entity_id
_entity_poly.type
_entity_poly.pdbx_seq_one_letter_code
_entity_poly.pdbx_strand_id
1 'polypeptide(L)'
;MIRTIFGGLFYWCSNQIIVQRALAAKNLSNAKGGTILAGFLKLSPFLLIIIPGMMSRVLYPDIIGCSTPEACKNACGQALGCSNYAYPKIAFSILPSGFLRGLMLAGMLSAVVSSVTSIFNSVATVIALDIWGRIRSNASEREFLIAGRISVIIITIIGTLWIPIMNFSSGGHMVRYLLTVVGYFGAPLTAVFLGAMFFTRSNEQGAFWAIFISSTLGLIRFTLDTIYDAPGCGKADIRPGFLRLIHPYYFAGFQTILGLIVIAIIGLLSEKPEKKHLYGLTYFHRNKDPIEDEILFTEKNSDEGNGIEEESIRGKRGKTSAIVLSKLCLLPKSSNRIQKETIEDRKERLKEKKWEKYLLNTLAIALIGVLLFLFIYFK
;
A
#
# COMPACT_ATOMS: atom_id res chain seq x y z
N MET A 1 12.65 -12.33 -10.80
CA MET A 1 12.89 -12.19 -9.35
C MET A 1 12.84 -10.72 -8.92
N ILE A 2 13.74 -9.87 -9.43
CA ILE A 2 13.77 -8.41 -9.16
C ILE A 2 12.41 -7.74 -9.42
N ARG A 3 11.74 -8.08 -10.54
CA ARG A 3 10.38 -7.63 -10.89
C ARG A 3 9.37 -7.75 -9.75
N THR A 4 9.29 -8.92 -9.11
CA THR A 4 8.24 -9.24 -8.14
C THR A 4 8.57 -8.70 -6.75
N ILE A 5 9.86 -8.50 -6.46
CA ILE A 5 10.32 -8.02 -5.15
C ILE A 5 9.90 -6.56 -4.95
N PHE A 6 10.27 -5.66 -5.87
CA PHE A 6 9.97 -4.23 -5.68
C PHE A 6 8.47 -3.91 -5.78
N GLY A 7 7.77 -4.49 -6.76
CA GLY A 7 6.31 -4.33 -6.85
C GLY A 7 5.56 -4.97 -5.68
N GLY A 8 6.07 -6.08 -5.14
CA GLY A 8 5.53 -6.72 -3.95
C GLY A 8 5.74 -5.88 -2.69
N LEU A 9 6.93 -5.31 -2.51
CA LEU A 9 7.24 -4.44 -1.36
C LEU A 9 6.33 -3.21 -1.34
N PHE A 10 6.12 -2.55 -2.48
CA PHE A 10 5.12 -1.49 -2.58
C PHE A 10 3.76 -1.94 -2.05
N TYR A 11 3.23 -3.01 -2.65
CA TYR A 11 1.86 -3.44 -2.41
C TYR A 11 1.63 -3.94 -0.98
N TRP A 12 2.62 -4.60 -0.37
CA TRP A 12 2.46 -5.21 0.96
C TRP A 12 2.93 -4.32 2.11
N CYS A 13 3.90 -3.44 1.87
CA CYS A 13 4.53 -2.65 2.93
C CYS A 13 4.16 -1.17 2.90
N SER A 14 3.77 -0.63 1.74
CA SER A 14 3.47 0.80 1.57
C SER A 14 2.01 1.09 1.25
N ASN A 15 1.23 0.08 0.86
CA ASN A 15 -0.18 0.27 0.52
C ASN A 15 -1.02 0.47 1.79
N GLN A 16 -1.72 1.60 1.85
CA GLN A 16 -2.54 2.01 2.98
C GLN A 16 -3.58 0.96 3.38
N ILE A 17 -4.19 0.26 2.42
CA ILE A 17 -5.21 -0.77 2.70
C ILE A 17 -4.63 -1.91 3.56
N ILE A 18 -3.39 -2.31 3.27
CA ILE A 18 -2.73 -3.41 3.97
C ILE A 18 -2.15 -2.93 5.29
N VAL A 19 -1.50 -1.76 5.28
CA VAL A 19 -0.90 -1.16 6.48
C VAL A 19 -1.95 -0.90 7.55
N GLN A 20 -3.13 -0.36 7.18
CA GLN A 20 -4.22 -0.13 8.12
C GLN A 20 -4.72 -1.42 8.78
N ARG A 21 -4.77 -2.54 8.04
CA ARG A 21 -5.15 -3.85 8.60
C ARG A 21 -4.11 -4.37 9.60
N ALA A 22 -2.82 -4.16 9.31
CA ALA A 22 -1.75 -4.51 10.24
C ALA A 22 -1.77 -3.65 11.50
N LEU A 23 -2.05 -2.35 11.38
CA LEU A 23 -2.15 -1.42 12.51
C LEU A 23 -3.40 -1.64 13.38
N ALA A 24 -4.48 -2.16 12.79
CA ALA A 24 -5.69 -2.54 13.51
C ALA A 24 -5.54 -3.85 14.32
N ALA A 25 -4.43 -4.57 14.18
CA ALA A 25 -4.16 -5.77 14.95
C ALA A 25 -3.93 -5.43 16.43
N LYS A 26 -4.38 -6.33 17.32
CA LYS A 26 -4.26 -6.15 18.77
C LYS A 26 -2.80 -5.99 19.21
N ASN A 27 -1.93 -6.90 18.75
CA ASN A 27 -0.52 -7.01 19.14
C ASN A 27 0.34 -7.37 17.92
N LEU A 28 1.66 -7.19 18.02
CA LEU A 28 2.62 -7.51 16.96
C LEU A 28 2.56 -8.99 16.52
N SER A 29 2.44 -9.94 17.47
CA SER A 29 2.29 -11.37 17.17
C SER A 29 1.07 -11.66 16.29
N ASN A 30 -0.06 -10.98 16.52
CA ASN A 30 -1.28 -11.15 15.72
C ASN A 30 -1.12 -10.56 14.32
N ALA A 31 -0.46 -9.40 14.20
CA ALA A 31 -0.15 -8.80 12.90
C ALA A 31 0.76 -9.73 12.06
N LYS A 32 1.80 -10.31 12.68
CA LYS A 32 2.69 -11.27 12.02
C LYS A 32 1.96 -12.56 11.63
N GLY A 33 1.19 -13.14 12.55
CA GLY A 33 0.39 -14.34 12.30
C GLY A 33 -0.59 -14.15 11.14
N GLY A 34 -1.31 -13.03 11.12
CA GLY A 34 -2.21 -12.68 10.01
C GLY A 34 -1.48 -12.50 8.68
N THR A 35 -0.28 -11.91 8.70
CA THR A 35 0.56 -11.74 7.49
C THR A 35 1.06 -13.07 6.95
N ILE A 36 1.51 -13.98 7.82
CA ILE A 36 1.95 -15.34 7.43
C ILE A 36 0.78 -16.15 6.88
N LEU A 37 -0.38 -16.13 7.55
CA LEU A 37 -1.59 -16.79 7.08
C LEU A 37 -2.01 -16.26 5.70
N ALA A 38 -1.99 -14.93 5.51
CA ALA A 38 -2.25 -14.33 4.21
C ALA A 38 -1.24 -14.78 3.14
N GLY A 39 0.02 -15.03 3.54
CA GLY A 39 1.05 -15.63 2.70
C GLY A 39 0.69 -17.03 2.20
N PHE A 40 0.24 -17.92 3.10
CA PHE A 40 -0.26 -19.25 2.72
C PHE A 40 -1.51 -19.19 1.84
N LEU A 41 -2.49 -18.35 2.19
CA LEU A 41 -3.73 -18.21 1.43
C LEU A 41 -3.51 -17.68 0.01
N LYS A 42 -2.41 -16.95 -0.25
CA LYS A 42 -2.02 -16.50 -1.60
C LYS A 42 -1.52 -17.61 -2.53
N LEU A 43 -1.34 -18.83 -2.04
CA LEU A 43 -1.12 -19.97 -2.91
C LEU A 43 -2.43 -20.42 -3.58
N SER A 44 -3.58 -20.11 -2.96
CA SER A 44 -4.90 -20.54 -3.45
C SER A 44 -5.32 -19.95 -4.82
N PRO A 45 -5.04 -18.68 -5.18
CA PRO A 45 -5.42 -18.13 -6.48
C PRO A 45 -4.83 -18.89 -7.67
N PHE A 46 -3.67 -19.55 -7.50
CA PHE A 46 -3.13 -20.41 -8.53
C PHE A 46 -4.11 -21.55 -8.87
N LEU A 47 -4.58 -22.25 -7.85
CA LEU A 47 -5.52 -23.36 -8.00
C LEU A 47 -6.94 -22.90 -8.36
N LEU A 48 -7.43 -21.84 -7.70
CA LEU A 48 -8.83 -21.42 -7.78
C LEU A 48 -9.11 -20.46 -8.94
N ILE A 49 -8.11 -19.74 -9.46
CA ILE A 49 -8.31 -18.70 -10.47
C ILE A 49 -7.51 -18.99 -11.74
N ILE A 50 -6.21 -19.28 -11.61
CA ILE A 50 -5.32 -19.47 -12.78
C ILE A 50 -5.65 -20.77 -13.52
N ILE A 51 -5.75 -21.90 -12.82
CA ILE A 51 -6.09 -23.20 -13.46
C ILE A 51 -7.44 -23.14 -14.20
N PRO A 52 -8.55 -22.68 -13.59
CA PRO A 52 -9.81 -22.52 -14.31
C PRO A 52 -9.71 -21.57 -15.51
N GLY A 53 -8.93 -20.49 -15.41
CA GLY A 53 -8.67 -19.59 -16.54
C GLY A 53 -7.98 -20.29 -17.71
N MET A 54 -6.98 -21.13 -17.44
CA MET A 54 -6.29 -21.92 -18.47
C MET A 54 -7.21 -22.98 -19.08
N MET A 55 -7.97 -23.71 -18.26
CA MET A 55 -8.98 -24.66 -18.72
C MET A 55 -10.01 -24.00 -19.63
N SER A 56 -10.46 -22.80 -19.25
CA SER A 56 -11.44 -22.03 -20.02
C SER A 56 -10.93 -21.68 -21.43
N ARG A 57 -9.64 -21.33 -21.56
CA ARG A 57 -9.02 -21.07 -22.87
C ARG A 57 -9.01 -22.29 -23.79
N VAL A 58 -8.85 -23.50 -23.22
CA VAL A 58 -8.86 -24.76 -23.99
C VAL A 58 -10.29 -25.19 -24.35
N LEU A 59 -11.24 -25.03 -23.43
CA LEU A 59 -12.64 -25.43 -23.62
C LEU A 59 -13.44 -24.47 -24.52
N TYR A 60 -13.09 -23.18 -24.54
CA TYR A 60 -13.78 -22.15 -25.33
C TYR A 60 -12.81 -21.38 -26.24
N PRO A 61 -12.18 -22.04 -27.22
CA PRO A 61 -11.21 -21.40 -28.10
C PRO A 61 -11.83 -20.27 -28.93
N ASP A 62 -13.09 -20.39 -29.36
CA ASP A 62 -13.74 -19.39 -30.22
C ASP A 62 -14.07 -18.08 -29.49
N ILE A 63 -14.25 -18.14 -28.16
CA ILE A 63 -14.70 -17.01 -27.34
C ILE A 63 -13.54 -16.42 -26.51
N ILE A 64 -12.59 -17.26 -26.07
CA ILE A 64 -11.49 -16.84 -25.19
C ILE A 64 -10.15 -16.88 -25.91
N GLY A 65 -9.94 -17.93 -26.71
CA GLY A 65 -8.73 -18.11 -27.51
C GLY A 65 -8.65 -17.11 -28.66
N CYS A 66 -9.79 -16.89 -29.32
CA CYS A 66 -10.08 -16.04 -30.47
C CYS A 66 -8.88 -15.82 -31.40
N SER A 67 -8.79 -16.64 -32.45
CA SER A 67 -7.63 -16.63 -33.35
C SER A 67 -7.53 -15.39 -34.24
N THR A 68 -8.63 -14.64 -34.44
CA THR A 68 -8.66 -13.42 -35.27
C THR A 68 -9.20 -12.21 -34.51
N PRO A 69 -8.69 -10.98 -34.78
CA PRO A 69 -9.14 -9.76 -34.10
C PRO A 69 -10.64 -9.47 -34.24
N GLU A 70 -11.23 -9.83 -35.37
CA GLU A 70 -12.66 -9.66 -35.64
C GLU A 70 -13.50 -10.63 -34.79
N ALA A 71 -13.07 -11.88 -34.67
CA ALA A 71 -13.72 -12.86 -33.79
C ALA A 71 -13.63 -12.42 -32.32
N CYS A 72 -12.48 -11.91 -31.86
CA CYS A 72 -12.34 -11.36 -30.51
C CYS A 72 -13.34 -10.19 -30.29
N LYS A 73 -13.42 -9.28 -31.25
CA LYS A 73 -14.28 -8.10 -31.16
C LYS A 73 -15.76 -8.48 -31.09
N ASN A 74 -16.19 -9.49 -31.85
CA ASN A 74 -17.56 -9.98 -31.82
C ASN A 74 -17.88 -10.74 -30.52
N ALA A 75 -16.91 -11.46 -29.95
CA ALA A 75 -17.11 -12.24 -28.73
C ALA A 75 -17.13 -11.39 -27.45
N CYS A 76 -16.24 -10.40 -27.33
CA CYS A 76 -16.07 -9.64 -26.08
C CYS A 76 -15.88 -8.12 -26.26
N GLY A 77 -16.03 -7.58 -27.46
CA GLY A 77 -15.87 -6.15 -27.73
C GLY A 77 -14.42 -5.67 -27.75
N GLN A 78 -13.42 -6.57 -27.64
CA GLN A 78 -12.00 -6.24 -27.63
C GLN A 78 -11.25 -7.01 -28.71
N ALA A 79 -10.39 -6.33 -29.48
CA ALA A 79 -9.68 -6.96 -30.61
C ALA A 79 -8.43 -7.76 -30.19
N LEU A 80 -7.84 -7.45 -29.03
CA LEU A 80 -6.56 -8.01 -28.57
C LEU A 80 -6.70 -9.28 -27.71
N GLY A 81 -7.90 -9.57 -27.19
CA GLY A 81 -8.20 -10.82 -26.51
C GLY A 81 -9.29 -10.73 -25.44
N CYS A 82 -9.91 -11.86 -25.13
CA CYS A 82 -11.04 -11.96 -24.19
C CYS A 82 -10.66 -12.62 -22.85
N SER A 83 -9.42 -12.44 -22.40
CA SER A 83 -8.89 -13.14 -21.21
C SER A 83 -9.66 -12.82 -19.93
N ASN A 84 -10.19 -11.60 -19.81
CA ASN A 84 -10.98 -11.17 -18.64
C ASN A 84 -12.32 -11.95 -18.51
N TYR A 85 -12.83 -12.52 -19.60
CA TYR A 85 -14.07 -13.30 -19.64
C TYR A 85 -13.85 -14.77 -19.27
N ALA A 86 -12.60 -15.22 -19.17
CA ALA A 86 -12.29 -16.64 -19.03
C ALA A 86 -12.88 -17.28 -17.78
N TYR A 87 -12.72 -16.63 -16.62
CA TYR A 87 -13.22 -17.14 -15.36
C TYR A 87 -14.76 -17.14 -15.26
N PRO A 88 -15.48 -16.03 -15.58
CA PRO A 88 -16.94 -16.06 -15.64
C PRO A 88 -17.48 -17.09 -16.64
N LYS A 89 -16.86 -17.22 -17.81
CA LYS A 89 -17.34 -18.11 -18.88
C LYS A 89 -17.36 -19.58 -18.44
N ILE A 90 -16.26 -20.07 -17.85
CA ILE A 90 -16.17 -21.46 -17.40
C ILE A 90 -17.10 -21.72 -16.20
N ALA A 91 -17.24 -20.75 -15.32
CA ALA A 91 -18.09 -20.93 -14.15
C ALA A 91 -19.58 -20.97 -14.51
N PHE A 92 -20.03 -20.13 -15.45
CA PHE A 92 -21.41 -20.21 -15.95
C PHE A 92 -21.69 -21.45 -16.78
N SER A 93 -20.68 -22.03 -17.44
CA SER A 93 -20.88 -23.23 -18.24
C SER A 93 -20.91 -24.51 -17.39
N ILE A 94 -20.14 -24.57 -16.29
CA ILE A 94 -20.09 -25.74 -15.40
C ILE A 94 -21.25 -25.73 -14.38
N LEU A 95 -21.58 -24.58 -13.81
CA LEU A 95 -22.62 -24.52 -12.77
C LEU A 95 -24.02 -24.74 -13.38
N PRO A 96 -24.91 -25.52 -12.72
CA PRO A 96 -26.27 -25.73 -13.19
C PRO A 96 -27.10 -24.44 -13.09
N SER A 97 -28.06 -24.28 -14.01
CA SER A 97 -28.98 -23.13 -14.01
C SER A 97 -29.81 -23.08 -12.72
N GLY A 98 -30.05 -21.86 -12.22
CA GLY A 98 -30.82 -21.63 -10.99
C GLY A 98 -29.95 -21.14 -9.83
N PHE A 99 -30.17 -21.69 -8.64
CA PHE A 99 -29.59 -21.18 -7.38
C PHE A 99 -28.06 -21.13 -7.38
N LEU A 100 -27.37 -22.14 -7.90
CA LEU A 100 -25.91 -22.21 -7.85
C LEU A 100 -25.22 -21.14 -8.72
N ARG A 101 -25.75 -20.85 -9.93
CA ARG A 101 -25.28 -19.71 -10.74
C ARG A 101 -25.59 -18.37 -10.06
N GLY A 102 -26.77 -18.23 -9.47
CA GLY A 102 -27.16 -17.03 -8.72
C GLY A 102 -26.27 -16.78 -7.51
N LEU A 103 -25.96 -17.83 -6.74
CA LEU A 103 -25.08 -17.78 -5.57
C LEU A 103 -23.66 -17.38 -5.96
N MET A 104 -23.14 -17.93 -7.06
CA MET A 104 -21.83 -17.54 -7.59
C MET A 104 -21.81 -16.05 -7.99
N LEU A 105 -22.81 -15.59 -8.73
CA LEU A 105 -22.94 -14.18 -9.13
C LEU A 105 -23.01 -13.24 -7.91
N ALA A 106 -23.83 -13.58 -6.93
CA ALA A 106 -23.95 -12.84 -5.68
C ALA A 106 -22.61 -12.79 -4.92
N GLY A 107 -21.90 -13.92 -4.84
CA GLY A 107 -20.58 -14.01 -4.21
C GLY A 107 -19.54 -13.15 -4.92
N MET A 108 -19.49 -13.19 -6.26
CA MET A 108 -18.58 -12.34 -7.05
C MET A 108 -18.87 -10.86 -6.85
N LEU A 109 -20.14 -10.46 -6.92
CA LEU A 109 -20.53 -9.06 -6.74
C LEU A 109 -20.22 -8.58 -5.32
N SER A 110 -20.51 -9.41 -4.31
CA SER A 110 -20.17 -9.13 -2.91
C SER A 110 -18.66 -8.95 -2.70
N ALA A 111 -17.84 -9.83 -3.29
CA ALA A 111 -16.39 -9.72 -3.22
C ALA A 111 -15.85 -8.42 -3.86
N VAL A 112 -16.44 -8.00 -5.00
CA VAL A 112 -16.13 -6.72 -5.65
C VAL A 112 -16.51 -5.55 -4.76
N VAL A 113 -17.75 -5.52 -4.24
CA VAL A 113 -18.23 -4.44 -3.35
C VAL A 113 -17.37 -4.33 -2.09
N SER A 114 -16.97 -5.47 -1.49
CA SER A 114 -16.09 -5.50 -0.33
C SER A 114 -14.72 -4.87 -0.63
N SER A 115 -14.13 -5.21 -1.78
CA SER A 115 -12.83 -4.67 -2.20
C SER A 115 -12.90 -3.17 -2.49
N VAL A 116 -13.93 -2.73 -3.23
CA VAL A 116 -14.16 -1.31 -3.55
C VAL A 116 -14.38 -0.50 -2.27
N THR A 117 -15.18 -1.00 -1.33
CA THR A 117 -15.42 -0.35 -0.03
C THR A 117 -14.12 -0.16 0.74
N SER A 118 -13.25 -1.16 0.76
CA SER A 118 -11.94 -1.06 1.43
C SER A 118 -11.04 0.00 0.78
N ILE A 119 -11.05 0.10 -0.56
CA ILE A 119 -10.28 1.12 -1.30
C ILE A 119 -10.82 2.52 -0.98
N PHE A 120 -12.14 2.73 -1.09
CA PHE A 120 -12.77 4.01 -0.82
C PHE A 120 -12.55 4.48 0.62
N ASN A 121 -12.59 3.58 1.60
CA ASN A 121 -12.29 3.93 2.98
C ASN A 121 -10.84 4.39 3.17
N SER A 122 -9.88 3.70 2.55
CA SER A 122 -8.48 4.09 2.63
C SER A 122 -8.21 5.44 1.95
N VAL A 123 -8.79 5.70 0.77
CA VAL A 123 -8.61 7.00 0.11
C VAL A 123 -9.31 8.12 0.87
N ALA A 124 -10.52 7.89 1.39
CA ALA A 124 -11.22 8.87 2.23
C ALA A 124 -10.39 9.24 3.47
N THR A 125 -9.71 8.25 4.07
CA THR A 125 -8.82 8.49 5.22
C THR A 125 -7.63 9.36 4.83
N VAL A 126 -6.96 9.06 3.71
CA VAL A 126 -5.82 9.85 3.22
C VAL A 126 -6.25 11.29 2.90
N ILE A 127 -7.37 11.47 2.21
CA ILE A 127 -7.86 12.81 1.85
C ILE A 127 -8.29 13.59 3.11
N ALA A 128 -8.98 12.96 4.06
CA ALA A 128 -9.40 13.63 5.27
C ALA A 128 -8.20 13.98 6.18
N LEU A 129 -7.35 13.02 6.52
CA LEU A 129 -6.30 13.23 7.50
C LEU A 129 -5.05 13.90 6.90
N ASP A 130 -4.59 13.43 5.74
CA ASP A 130 -3.29 13.84 5.19
C ASP A 130 -3.38 15.11 4.34
N ILE A 131 -4.53 15.34 3.68
CA ILE A 131 -4.74 16.52 2.82
C ILE A 131 -5.56 17.58 3.56
N TRP A 132 -6.80 17.27 3.95
CA TRP A 132 -7.71 18.23 4.55
C TRP A 132 -7.20 18.74 5.90
N GLY A 133 -6.63 17.87 6.73
CA GLY A 133 -6.00 18.27 8.00
C GLY A 133 -4.81 19.22 7.84
N ARG A 134 -4.07 19.14 6.72
CA ARG A 134 -2.99 20.10 6.42
C ARG A 134 -3.52 21.43 5.87
N ILE A 135 -4.55 21.39 5.04
CA ILE A 135 -5.18 22.61 4.48
C ILE A 135 -5.89 23.39 5.58
N ARG A 136 -6.56 22.68 6.51
CA ARG A 136 -7.31 23.27 7.62
C ARG A 136 -6.86 22.68 8.94
N SER A 137 -5.88 23.34 9.56
CA SER A 137 -5.24 22.93 10.81
C SER A 137 -6.18 22.80 12.02
N ASN A 138 -7.26 23.59 12.06
CA ASN A 138 -8.27 23.56 13.12
C ASN A 138 -9.61 22.99 12.63
N ALA A 139 -9.57 21.90 11.85
CA ALA A 139 -10.79 21.24 11.38
C ALA A 139 -11.49 20.46 12.49
N SER A 140 -12.82 20.52 12.52
CA SER A 140 -13.63 19.70 13.44
C SER A 140 -13.75 18.26 12.95
N GLU A 141 -14.06 17.31 13.84
CA GLU A 141 -14.30 15.90 13.48
C GLU A 141 -15.38 15.74 12.39
N ARG A 142 -16.42 16.59 12.44
CA ARG A 142 -17.49 16.60 11.43
C ARG A 142 -16.95 16.98 10.04
N GLU A 143 -16.00 17.92 9.97
CA GLU A 143 -15.40 18.33 8.71
C GLU A 143 -14.55 17.21 8.10
N PHE A 144 -13.80 16.46 8.90
CA PHE A 144 -13.06 15.28 8.42
C PHE A 144 -14.00 14.22 7.83
N LEU A 145 -15.14 13.95 8.47
CA LEU A 145 -16.13 13.00 7.97
C LEU A 145 -16.77 13.47 6.66
N ILE A 146 -17.09 14.76 6.54
CA ILE A 146 -17.67 15.34 5.32
C ILE A 146 -16.65 15.30 4.18
N ALA A 147 -15.40 15.72 4.42
CA ALA A 147 -14.33 15.68 3.44
C ALA A 147 -14.09 14.25 2.92
N GLY A 148 -14.07 13.27 3.82
CA GLY A 148 -13.99 11.85 3.46
C GLY A 148 -15.14 11.40 2.54
N ARG A 149 -16.40 11.69 2.90
CA ARG A 149 -17.57 11.30 2.09
C ARG A 149 -17.60 11.96 0.71
N ILE A 150 -17.32 13.25 0.64
CA ILE A 150 -17.26 13.99 -0.63
C ILE A 150 -16.16 13.42 -1.52
N SER A 151 -15.00 13.09 -0.95
CA SER A 151 -13.90 12.52 -1.71
C SER A 151 -14.26 11.21 -2.41
N VAL A 152 -15.03 10.33 -1.76
CA VAL A 152 -15.51 9.06 -2.34
C VAL A 152 -16.38 9.31 -3.56
N ILE A 153 -17.29 10.29 -3.50
CA ILE A 153 -18.14 10.68 -4.64
C ILE A 153 -17.28 11.16 -5.80
N ILE A 154 -16.32 12.05 -5.55
CA ILE A 154 -15.41 12.59 -6.58
C ILE A 154 -14.60 11.48 -7.24
N ILE A 155 -14.00 10.60 -6.44
CA ILE A 155 -13.19 9.48 -6.95
C ILE A 155 -14.04 8.50 -7.76
N THR A 156 -15.29 8.27 -7.35
CA THR A 156 -16.22 7.41 -8.09
C THR A 156 -16.53 8.00 -9.47
N ILE A 157 -16.75 9.31 -9.56
CA ILE A 157 -16.97 10.00 -10.83
C ILE A 157 -15.72 9.90 -11.72
N ILE A 158 -14.55 10.24 -11.19
CA ILE A 158 -13.28 10.15 -11.93
C ILE A 158 -13.00 8.72 -12.40
N GLY A 159 -13.21 7.73 -11.53
CA GLY A 159 -13.03 6.32 -11.86
C GLY A 159 -13.98 5.84 -12.96
N THR A 160 -15.23 6.32 -12.96
CA THR A 160 -16.20 6.02 -14.02
C THR A 160 -15.78 6.63 -15.35
N LEU A 161 -15.29 7.88 -15.34
CA LEU A 161 -14.76 8.55 -16.52
C LEU A 161 -13.47 7.89 -17.06
N TRP A 162 -12.76 7.12 -16.24
CA TRP A 162 -11.53 6.41 -16.64
C TRP A 162 -11.78 5.09 -17.37
N ILE A 163 -12.99 4.52 -17.28
CA ILE A 163 -13.33 3.21 -17.87
C ILE A 163 -13.01 3.13 -19.38
N PRO A 164 -13.36 4.12 -20.22
CA PRO A 164 -13.08 4.07 -21.67
C PRO A 164 -11.57 4.03 -21.96
N ILE A 165 -10.77 4.80 -21.23
CA ILE A 165 -9.31 4.85 -21.38
C ILE A 165 -8.70 3.49 -21.05
N MET A 166 -9.18 2.86 -19.98
CA MET A 166 -8.74 1.52 -19.58
C MET A 166 -9.09 0.46 -20.63
N ASN A 167 -10.27 0.53 -21.25
CA ASN A 167 -10.66 -0.42 -22.31
C ASN A 167 -9.76 -0.32 -23.54
N PHE A 168 -9.31 0.89 -23.87
CA PHE A 168 -8.36 1.11 -24.96
C PHE A 168 -6.96 0.58 -24.60
N SER A 169 -6.41 0.97 -23.45
CA SER A 169 -5.02 0.67 -23.07
C SER A 169 -4.78 -0.77 -22.56
N SER A 170 -5.80 -1.44 -22.03
CA SER A 170 -5.61 -2.77 -21.42
C SER A 170 -5.47 -3.92 -22.42
N GLY A 171 -5.86 -3.72 -23.67
CA GLY A 171 -5.68 -4.68 -24.76
C GLY A 171 -6.09 -6.12 -24.43
N GLY A 172 -7.21 -6.33 -23.74
CA GLY A 172 -7.69 -7.67 -23.37
C GLY A 172 -7.08 -8.29 -22.12
N HIS A 173 -6.08 -7.65 -21.51
CA HIS A 173 -5.31 -8.18 -20.38
C HIS A 173 -5.25 -7.18 -19.20
N MET A 174 -6.37 -7.06 -18.47
CA MET A 174 -6.53 -6.04 -17.42
C MET A 174 -5.50 -6.19 -16.28
N VAL A 175 -5.12 -7.42 -15.91
CA VAL A 175 -4.11 -7.67 -14.88
C VAL A 175 -2.74 -7.12 -15.28
N ARG A 176 -2.37 -7.22 -16.57
CA ARG A 176 -1.09 -6.70 -17.07
C ARG A 176 -1.05 -5.18 -16.96
N TYR A 177 -2.13 -4.53 -17.40
CA TYR A 177 -2.30 -3.09 -17.30
C TYR A 177 -2.22 -2.63 -15.83
N LEU A 178 -3.01 -3.24 -14.94
CA LEU A 178 -3.04 -2.89 -13.52
C LEU A 178 -1.66 -3.00 -12.86
N LEU A 179 -0.96 -4.12 -13.07
CA LEU A 179 0.38 -4.33 -12.49
C LEU A 179 1.41 -3.35 -13.06
N THR A 180 1.24 -2.91 -14.31
CA THR A 180 2.13 -1.94 -14.95
C THR A 180 1.92 -0.54 -14.38
N VAL A 181 0.67 -0.09 -14.26
CA VAL A 181 0.32 1.20 -13.63
C VAL A 181 0.77 1.24 -12.17
N VAL A 182 0.50 0.18 -11.40
CA VAL A 182 0.98 0.06 -10.02
C VAL A 182 2.51 0.11 -9.95
N GLY A 183 3.21 -0.44 -10.94
CA GLY A 183 4.66 -0.32 -11.05
C GLY A 183 5.13 1.12 -11.22
N TYR A 184 4.52 1.87 -12.13
CA TYR A 184 4.93 3.26 -12.44
C TYR A 184 4.73 4.23 -11.29
N PHE A 185 3.65 4.10 -10.52
CA PHE A 185 3.36 5.00 -9.41
C PHE A 185 3.84 4.46 -8.05
N GLY A 186 3.96 3.13 -7.90
CA GLY A 186 4.37 2.50 -6.65
C GLY A 186 5.89 2.37 -6.47
N ALA A 187 6.66 2.29 -7.56
CA ALA A 187 8.12 2.18 -7.50
C ALA A 187 8.83 3.36 -6.79
N PRO A 188 8.45 4.64 -7.00
CA PRO A 188 9.02 5.78 -6.29
C PRO A 188 8.81 5.72 -4.78
N LEU A 189 7.58 5.36 -4.36
CA LEU A 189 7.23 5.23 -2.96
C LEU A 189 8.05 4.11 -2.30
N THR A 190 8.21 2.98 -2.99
CA THR A 190 9.06 1.88 -2.51
C THR A 190 10.50 2.33 -2.26
N ALA A 191 11.06 3.17 -3.14
CA ALA A 191 12.41 3.70 -2.96
C ALA A 191 12.51 4.52 -1.67
N VAL A 192 11.54 5.41 -1.40
CA VAL A 192 11.53 6.22 -0.19
C VAL A 192 11.35 5.37 1.06
N PHE A 193 10.43 4.40 1.07
CA PHE A 193 10.25 3.51 2.22
C PHE A 193 11.50 2.66 2.50
N LEU A 194 12.14 2.12 1.47
CA LEU A 194 13.39 1.37 1.63
C LEU A 194 14.54 2.27 2.09
N GLY A 195 14.67 3.46 1.51
CA GLY A 195 15.63 4.48 1.92
C GLY A 195 15.44 4.89 3.38
N ALA A 196 14.22 5.19 3.80
CA ALA A 196 13.90 5.56 5.17
C ALA A 196 14.16 4.41 6.17
N MET A 197 13.91 3.14 5.79
CA MET A 197 14.14 2.00 6.69
C MET A 197 15.62 1.62 6.81
N PHE A 198 16.37 1.63 5.70
CA PHE A 198 17.73 1.06 5.64
C PHE A 198 18.84 2.10 5.52
N PHE A 199 18.54 3.36 5.21
CA PHE A 199 19.55 4.41 5.06
C PHE A 199 19.35 5.52 6.11
N THR A 200 20.22 5.54 7.12
CA THR A 200 20.12 6.47 8.26
C THR A 200 20.40 7.94 7.89
N ARG A 201 20.85 8.22 6.66
CA ARG A 201 21.02 9.58 6.12
C ARG A 201 19.88 10.01 5.19
N SER A 202 18.81 9.24 5.11
CA SER A 202 17.61 9.67 4.39
C SER A 202 17.04 10.93 5.04
N ASN A 203 16.84 11.99 4.25
CA ASN A 203 16.27 13.27 4.69
C ASN A 203 15.03 13.63 3.88
N GLU A 204 14.31 14.68 4.29
CA GLU A 204 13.09 15.14 3.62
C GLU A 204 13.35 15.55 2.17
N GLN A 205 14.43 16.30 1.90
CA GLN A 205 14.79 16.75 0.56
C GLN A 205 15.11 15.58 -0.38
N GLY A 206 15.88 14.59 0.09
CA GLY A 206 16.22 13.39 -0.67
C GLY A 206 14.99 12.55 -0.99
N ALA A 207 14.07 12.40 -0.03
CA ALA A 207 12.79 11.72 -0.26
C ALA A 207 11.92 12.48 -1.28
N PHE A 208 11.81 13.80 -1.17
CA PHE A 208 11.05 14.64 -2.09
C PHE A 208 11.58 14.53 -3.53
N TRP A 209 12.87 14.76 -3.73
CA TRP A 209 13.49 14.70 -5.07
C TRP A 209 13.46 13.30 -5.66
N ALA A 210 13.62 12.26 -4.84
CA ALA A 210 13.51 10.88 -5.30
C ALA A 210 12.09 10.56 -5.79
N ILE A 211 11.06 10.97 -5.06
CA ILE A 211 9.67 10.82 -5.51
C ILE A 211 9.44 11.63 -6.78
N PHE A 212 9.87 12.90 -6.82
CA PHE A 212 9.64 13.78 -7.95
C PHE A 212 10.27 13.25 -9.25
N ILE A 213 11.59 12.99 -9.24
CA ILE A 213 12.32 12.51 -10.42
C ILE A 213 11.79 11.15 -10.88
N SER A 214 11.62 10.21 -9.93
CA SER A 214 11.18 8.86 -10.26
C SER A 214 9.73 8.85 -10.75
N SER A 215 8.83 9.64 -10.18
CA SER A 215 7.43 9.71 -10.60
C SER A 215 7.27 10.42 -11.95
N THR A 216 8.06 11.46 -12.23
CA THR A 216 8.07 12.11 -13.54
C THR A 216 8.49 11.12 -14.64
N LEU A 217 9.53 10.31 -14.40
CA LEU A 217 9.93 9.25 -15.33
C LEU A 217 8.83 8.18 -15.49
N GLY A 218 8.16 7.80 -14.40
CA GLY A 218 7.00 6.89 -14.43
C GLY A 218 5.85 7.45 -15.26
N LEU A 219 5.53 8.73 -15.12
CA LEU A 219 4.46 9.41 -15.86
C LEU A 219 4.81 9.51 -17.35
N ILE A 220 6.04 9.89 -17.69
CA ILE A 220 6.52 9.91 -19.08
C ILE A 220 6.36 8.52 -19.70
N ARG A 221 6.79 7.47 -19.01
CA ARG A 221 6.65 6.10 -19.50
C ARG A 221 5.20 5.67 -19.65
N PHE A 222 4.34 5.99 -18.68
CA PHE A 222 2.91 5.71 -18.73
C PHE A 222 2.24 6.37 -19.93
N THR A 223 2.52 7.65 -20.17
CA THR A 223 2.01 8.40 -21.33
C THR A 223 2.47 7.77 -22.64
N LEU A 224 3.75 7.41 -22.74
CA LEU A 224 4.30 6.77 -23.93
C LEU A 224 3.70 5.38 -24.19
N ASP A 225 3.51 4.57 -23.17
CA ASP A 225 2.84 3.26 -23.30
C ASP A 225 1.35 3.41 -23.67
N THR A 226 0.72 4.54 -23.34
CA THR A 226 -0.68 4.84 -23.72
C THR A 226 -0.78 5.33 -25.17
N ILE A 227 0.26 6.03 -25.68
CA ILE A 227 0.31 6.52 -27.07
C ILE A 227 0.76 5.39 -28.02
N TYR A 228 1.74 4.59 -27.60
CA TYR A 228 2.38 3.56 -28.41
C TYR A 228 2.03 2.17 -27.88
N ASP A 229 0.83 1.71 -28.21
CA ASP A 229 0.33 0.40 -27.79
C ASP A 229 1.19 -0.75 -28.34
N ALA A 230 1.18 -1.87 -27.61
CA ALA A 230 1.81 -3.09 -28.08
C ALA A 230 1.11 -3.60 -29.35
N PRO A 231 1.84 -3.85 -30.45
CA PRO A 231 1.25 -4.38 -31.67
C PRO A 231 0.66 -5.77 -31.41
N GLY A 232 -0.47 -6.06 -32.07
CA GLY A 232 -1.00 -7.42 -32.12
C GLY A 232 -0.03 -8.39 -32.78
N CYS A 233 -0.17 -9.69 -32.49
CA CYS A 233 0.67 -10.75 -33.06
C CYS A 233 0.77 -10.61 -34.59
N GLY A 234 1.99 -10.59 -35.13
CA GLY A 234 2.26 -10.53 -36.56
C GLY A 234 2.31 -9.12 -37.19
N LYS A 235 2.07 -8.05 -36.42
CA LYS A 235 2.23 -6.66 -36.91
C LYS A 235 3.61 -6.08 -36.58
N ALA A 236 4.10 -5.20 -37.45
CA ALA A 236 5.36 -4.49 -37.24
C ALA A 236 5.28 -3.60 -35.97
N ASP A 237 6.32 -3.65 -35.15
CA ASP A 237 6.41 -2.89 -33.90
C ASP A 237 6.91 -1.47 -34.17
N ILE A 238 5.99 -0.51 -34.14
CA ILE A 238 6.25 0.92 -34.36
C ILE A 238 6.73 1.66 -33.09
N ARG A 239 6.88 0.96 -31.96
CA ARG A 239 7.28 1.58 -30.70
C ARG A 239 8.74 2.04 -30.77
N PRO A 240 9.08 3.21 -30.19
CA PRO A 240 10.46 3.66 -30.14
C PRO A 240 11.35 2.66 -29.39
N GLY A 241 12.63 2.57 -29.78
CA GLY A 241 13.53 1.50 -29.33
C GLY A 241 13.59 1.31 -27.81
N PHE A 242 13.59 2.39 -27.03
CA PHE A 242 13.60 2.32 -25.57
C PHE A 242 12.29 1.72 -24.97
N LEU A 243 11.15 1.90 -25.65
CA LEU A 243 9.88 1.29 -25.26
C LEU A 243 9.90 -0.22 -25.45
N ARG A 244 10.50 -0.66 -26.56
CA ARG A 244 10.62 -2.06 -26.95
C ARG A 244 11.67 -2.83 -26.14
N LEU A 245 12.82 -2.21 -25.86
CA LEU A 245 13.94 -2.83 -25.17
C LEU A 245 13.67 -3.03 -23.67
N ILE A 246 13.07 -2.05 -23.01
CA ILE A 246 12.80 -2.10 -21.57
C ILE A 246 11.35 -2.51 -21.37
N HIS A 247 11.15 -3.78 -21.02
CA HIS A 247 9.82 -4.27 -20.68
C HIS A 247 9.31 -3.53 -19.41
N PRO A 248 8.04 -3.05 -19.39
CA PRO A 248 7.45 -2.24 -18.31
C PRO A 248 7.76 -2.69 -16.87
N TYR A 249 7.72 -3.99 -16.63
CA TYR A 249 8.04 -4.56 -15.33
C TYR A 249 9.49 -4.39 -14.84
N TYR A 250 10.48 -4.31 -15.73
CA TYR A 250 11.86 -4.03 -15.34
C TYR A 250 12.07 -2.54 -15.09
N PHE A 251 11.30 -1.70 -15.80
CA PHE A 251 11.32 -0.26 -15.62
C PHE A 251 10.97 0.14 -14.18
N ALA A 252 9.97 -0.50 -13.56
CA ALA A 252 9.65 -0.26 -12.15
C ALA A 252 10.83 -0.54 -11.20
N GLY A 253 11.59 -1.61 -11.43
CA GLY A 253 12.79 -1.91 -10.64
C GLY A 253 13.91 -0.88 -10.85
N PHE A 254 14.13 -0.46 -12.10
CA PHE A 254 15.05 0.62 -12.44
C PHE A 254 14.66 1.94 -11.75
N GLN A 255 13.37 2.28 -11.76
CA GLN A 255 12.83 3.49 -11.13
C GLN A 255 13.02 3.46 -9.60
N THR A 256 12.84 2.30 -8.95
CA THR A 256 13.15 2.15 -7.51
C THR A 256 14.64 2.33 -7.22
N ILE A 257 15.52 1.73 -8.04
CA ILE A 257 16.98 1.89 -7.88
C ILE A 257 17.39 3.35 -8.07
N LEU A 258 16.86 4.01 -9.09
CA LEU A 258 17.11 5.42 -9.34
C LEU A 258 16.69 6.29 -8.14
N GLY A 259 15.50 6.04 -7.58
CA GLY A 259 15.05 6.74 -6.38
C GLY A 259 16.00 6.54 -5.19
N LEU A 260 16.48 5.30 -4.97
CA LEU A 260 17.46 5.02 -3.91
C LEU A 260 18.80 5.73 -4.14
N ILE A 261 19.27 5.82 -5.38
CA ILE A 261 20.48 6.58 -5.74
C ILE A 261 20.29 8.07 -5.45
N VAL A 262 19.14 8.65 -5.82
CA VAL A 262 18.83 10.06 -5.53
C VAL A 262 18.81 10.32 -4.02
N ILE A 263 18.17 9.44 -3.23
CA ILE A 263 18.17 9.53 -1.76
C ILE A 263 19.59 9.46 -1.21
N ALA A 264 20.40 8.53 -1.71
CA ALA A 264 21.78 8.36 -1.25
C ALA A 264 22.63 9.59 -1.58
N ILE A 265 22.56 10.11 -2.81
CA ILE A 265 23.34 11.29 -3.23
C ILE A 265 22.93 12.51 -2.40
N ILE A 266 21.63 12.83 -2.33
CA ILE A 266 21.16 14.03 -1.61
C ILE A 266 21.39 13.86 -0.10
N GLY A 267 21.14 12.68 0.46
CA GLY A 267 21.40 12.42 1.88
C GLY A 267 22.88 12.45 2.26
N LEU A 268 23.80 12.24 1.32
CA LEU A 268 25.25 12.40 1.54
C LEU A 268 25.69 13.86 1.41
N LEU A 269 25.03 14.65 0.56
CA LEU A 269 25.33 16.07 0.32
C LEU A 269 24.69 17.01 1.34
N SER A 270 23.54 16.64 1.92
CA SER A 270 22.85 17.42 2.93
C SER A 270 23.37 17.17 4.35
N GLU A 271 22.92 18.00 5.28
CA GLU A 271 23.17 17.82 6.70
C GLU A 271 22.58 16.50 7.24
N LYS A 272 23.26 15.91 8.22
CA LYS A 272 22.85 14.63 8.81
C LYS A 272 21.57 14.84 9.62
N PRO A 273 20.54 13.99 9.45
CA PRO A 273 19.34 14.06 10.26
C PRO A 273 19.64 13.81 11.74
N GLU A 274 18.95 14.53 12.61
CA GLU A 274 19.12 14.44 14.06
C GLU A 274 18.73 13.03 14.57
N LYS A 275 19.50 12.49 15.52
CA LYS A 275 19.33 11.10 16.00
C LYS A 275 17.93 10.83 16.57
N LYS A 276 17.29 11.85 17.16
CA LYS A 276 15.93 11.76 17.69
C LYS A 276 14.90 11.32 16.64
N HIS A 277 15.11 11.69 15.37
CA HIS A 277 14.23 11.36 14.26
C HIS A 277 14.51 9.97 13.65
N LEU A 278 15.51 9.22 14.14
CA LEU A 278 15.88 7.90 13.62
C LEU A 278 15.37 6.73 14.49
N TYR A 279 15.06 7.00 15.75
CA TYR A 279 14.61 6.00 16.73
C TYR A 279 13.27 5.38 16.33
N GLY A 280 13.17 4.04 16.42
CA GLY A 280 11.96 3.30 16.07
C GLY A 280 11.57 3.30 14.58
N LEU A 281 12.26 4.07 13.73
CA LEU A 281 11.93 4.26 12.30
C LEU A 281 12.91 3.53 11.37
N THR A 282 14.20 3.53 11.71
CA THR A 282 15.22 2.79 10.93
C THR A 282 15.39 1.37 11.46
N TYR A 283 15.71 0.42 10.58
CA TYR A 283 15.91 -0.99 10.95
C TYR A 283 16.98 -1.16 12.04
N PHE A 284 18.05 -0.35 11.96
CA PHE A 284 19.17 -0.36 12.90
C PHE A 284 18.84 0.24 14.27
N HIS A 285 17.84 1.13 14.35
CA HIS A 285 17.43 1.80 15.60
C HIS A 285 16.03 1.36 16.07
N ARG A 286 15.49 0.25 15.54
CA ARG A 286 14.13 -0.23 15.83
C ARG A 286 13.89 -0.59 17.31
N ASN A 287 14.94 -0.96 18.03
CA ASN A 287 14.87 -1.37 19.44
C ASN A 287 15.31 -0.24 20.39
N LYS A 288 15.61 0.94 19.86
CA LYS A 288 16.06 2.09 20.67
C LYS A 288 14.89 3.04 20.85
N ASP A 289 14.57 3.35 22.09
CA ASP A 289 13.47 4.23 22.44
C ASP A 289 13.93 5.69 22.48
N PRO A 290 13.19 6.63 21.88
CA PRO A 290 13.52 8.06 21.95
C PRO A 290 13.44 8.61 23.39
N ILE A 291 12.58 8.00 24.23
CA ILE A 291 12.27 8.48 25.58
C ILE A 291 13.32 8.01 26.61
N GLU A 292 13.94 6.85 26.41
CA GLU A 292 14.93 6.31 27.35
C GLU A 292 16.22 7.13 27.32
N ASP A 293 16.63 7.61 26.14
CA ASP A 293 17.74 8.55 25.99
C ASP A 293 17.35 9.97 26.40
N GLU A 294 16.13 10.46 26.11
CA GLU A 294 15.69 11.82 26.50
C GLU A 294 15.58 11.97 28.03
N ILE A 295 15.17 10.91 28.74
CA ILE A 295 15.23 10.80 30.21
C ILE A 295 16.70 10.73 30.68
N LEU A 296 17.56 9.94 30.04
CA LEU A 296 19.00 9.90 30.36
C LEU A 296 19.71 11.25 30.13
N PHE A 297 19.28 12.02 29.12
CA PHE A 297 19.79 13.36 28.82
C PHE A 297 19.27 14.40 29.80
N THR A 298 18.04 14.27 30.31
CA THR A 298 17.53 15.14 31.37
C THR A 298 18.16 14.81 32.72
N GLU A 299 18.38 13.53 33.04
CA GLU A 299 19.10 13.11 34.26
C GLU A 299 20.57 13.57 34.25
N LYS A 300 21.27 13.45 33.11
CA LYS A 300 22.64 13.98 32.97
C LYS A 300 22.74 15.49 33.14
N ASN A 301 21.74 16.23 32.67
CA ASN A 301 21.71 17.69 32.80
C ASN A 301 21.23 18.14 34.18
N SER A 302 20.46 17.33 34.91
CA SER A 302 20.07 17.62 36.30
C SER A 302 21.19 17.37 37.30
N ASP A 303 22.13 16.47 37.00
CA ASP A 303 23.31 16.25 37.85
C ASP A 303 24.38 17.36 37.73
N GLU A 304 24.29 18.22 36.70
CA GLU A 304 25.21 19.36 36.48
C GLU A 304 24.60 20.74 36.79
N GLY A 305 23.32 20.82 37.20
CA GLY A 305 22.60 22.09 37.36
C GLY A 305 21.83 22.20 38.67
N ASN A 306 22.54 22.44 39.78
CA ASN A 306 21.91 22.80 41.05
C ASN A 306 21.35 24.24 41.00
N GLY A 307 20.05 24.37 41.23
CA GLY A 307 19.38 25.57 41.75
C GLY A 307 18.69 26.45 40.71
N ILE A 308 17.35 26.49 40.77
CA ILE A 308 16.52 27.70 41.00
C ILE A 308 15.04 27.27 41.04
N GLU A 309 14.33 27.79 42.04
CA GLU A 309 12.91 27.59 42.37
C GLU A 309 11.97 28.05 41.24
N GLU A 310 10.95 27.24 40.90
CA GLU A 310 9.82 27.69 40.09
C GLU A 310 8.72 28.28 40.98
N GLU A 311 8.66 29.61 40.98
CA GLU A 311 7.64 30.41 41.65
C GLU A 311 6.34 30.51 40.83
N SER A 312 5.24 30.19 41.52
CA SER A 312 3.83 30.50 41.25
C SER A 312 3.49 31.63 40.25
N ILE A 313 2.67 31.30 39.23
CA ILE A 313 1.65 32.23 38.70
C ILE A 313 0.29 31.52 38.64
N ARG A 314 -0.52 31.68 39.71
CA ARG A 314 -1.93 31.29 39.76
C ARG A 314 -2.82 32.53 39.76
N GLY A 315 -3.14 33.01 38.55
CA GLY A 315 -4.09 34.11 38.33
C GLY A 315 -5.55 33.69 38.57
N LYS A 316 -6.26 34.46 39.40
CA LYS A 316 -7.67 34.31 39.82
C LYS A 316 -8.67 34.39 38.63
N ARG A 317 -9.56 33.40 38.49
CA ARG A 317 -10.92 33.60 37.93
C ARG A 317 -11.90 32.49 38.33
N GLY A 318 -13.00 32.89 38.98
CA GLY A 318 -14.31 32.21 39.03
C GLY A 318 -14.37 30.69 39.35
N LYS A 319 -14.24 30.31 40.62
CA LYS A 319 -14.57 28.96 41.10
C LYS A 319 -16.08 28.84 41.36
N THR A 320 -16.86 28.40 40.36
CA THR A 320 -18.13 27.64 40.58
C THR A 320 -18.79 27.19 39.27
N SER A 321 -18.57 27.87 38.13
CA SER A 321 -19.17 27.46 36.84
C SER A 321 -18.29 26.49 36.03
N ALA A 322 -16.96 26.52 36.21
CA ALA A 322 -16.04 25.68 35.45
C ALA A 322 -16.03 24.19 35.84
N ILE A 323 -16.50 23.83 37.04
CA ILE A 323 -16.48 22.43 37.53
C ILE A 323 -17.62 21.62 36.91
N VAL A 324 -18.78 22.25 36.64
CA VAL A 324 -19.94 21.58 36.03
C VAL A 324 -19.74 21.39 34.52
N LEU A 325 -19.15 22.37 33.82
CA LEU A 325 -18.81 22.21 32.40
C LEU A 325 -17.71 21.16 32.15
N SER A 326 -16.80 20.95 33.10
CA SER A 326 -15.72 19.95 32.98
C SER A 326 -16.18 18.49 33.15
N LYS A 327 -17.37 18.27 33.75
CA LYS A 327 -17.97 16.93 33.89
C LYS A 327 -18.92 16.59 32.75
N LEU A 328 -19.48 17.61 32.07
CA LEU A 328 -20.43 17.42 30.96
C LEU A 328 -19.73 17.39 29.59
N CYS A 329 -18.63 18.13 29.44
CA CYS A 329 -17.73 17.98 28.31
C CYS A 329 -16.56 17.11 28.76
N LEU A 330 -16.39 15.94 28.16
CA LEU A 330 -15.20 15.07 28.24
C LEU A 330 -13.95 15.79 27.72
N LEU A 331 -13.59 16.93 28.31
CA LEU A 331 -12.33 17.59 28.05
C LEU A 331 -11.23 16.70 28.66
N PRO A 332 -10.28 16.23 27.84
CA PRO A 332 -9.29 15.28 28.29
C PRO A 332 -8.49 15.85 29.46
N LYS A 333 -8.42 15.09 30.56
CA LYS A 333 -7.48 15.34 31.67
C LYS A 333 -6.06 15.32 31.11
N SER A 334 -5.33 16.44 31.20
CA SER A 334 -3.87 16.53 31.03
C SER A 334 -3.33 15.78 29.79
N SER A 335 -3.14 16.51 28.68
CA SER A 335 -2.57 16.01 27.42
C SER A 335 -1.33 15.12 27.65
N ASN A 336 -0.45 15.48 28.59
CA ASN A 336 0.79 14.75 28.85
C ASN A 336 0.57 13.38 29.52
N ARG A 337 -0.48 13.21 30.34
CA ARG A 337 -0.75 11.94 31.02
C ARG A 337 -1.40 10.93 30.08
N ILE A 338 -2.37 11.37 29.28
CA ILE A 338 -2.99 10.55 28.22
C ILE A 338 -1.95 10.14 27.18
N GLN A 339 -1.04 11.05 26.83
CA GLN A 339 0.02 10.75 25.86
C GLN A 339 1.02 9.72 26.41
N LYS A 340 1.40 9.78 27.70
CA LYS A 340 2.23 8.75 28.34
C LYS A 340 1.52 7.39 28.44
N GLU A 341 0.26 7.36 28.87
CA GLU A 341 -0.55 6.14 29.00
C GLU A 341 -0.76 5.47 27.62
N THR A 342 -0.96 6.27 26.56
CA THR A 342 -1.04 5.79 25.17
C THR A 342 0.29 5.20 24.67
N ILE A 343 1.43 5.72 25.14
CA ILE A 343 2.76 5.25 24.73
C ILE A 343 3.09 3.91 25.42
N GLU A 344 2.79 3.76 26.71
CA GLU A 344 3.00 2.50 27.44
C GLU A 344 2.14 1.38 26.84
N ASP A 345 0.86 1.65 26.57
CA ASP A 345 -0.02 0.74 25.86
C ASP A 345 0.57 0.31 24.50
N ARG A 346 1.15 1.26 23.77
CA ARG A 346 1.79 0.97 22.47
C ARG A 346 3.03 0.09 22.63
N LYS A 347 3.87 0.33 23.65
CA LYS A 347 5.03 -0.52 23.96
C LYS A 347 4.60 -1.93 24.34
N GLU A 348 3.52 -2.07 25.11
CA GLU A 348 3.00 -3.39 25.48
C GLU A 348 2.50 -4.17 24.26
N ARG A 349 1.78 -3.52 23.33
CA ARG A 349 1.32 -4.14 22.07
C ARG A 349 2.46 -4.59 21.15
N LEU A 350 3.64 -3.97 21.26
CA LEU A 350 4.83 -4.32 20.49
C LEU A 350 5.64 -5.47 21.11
N LYS A 351 5.42 -5.81 22.39
CA LYS A 351 6.10 -6.94 23.04
C LYS A 351 5.56 -8.26 22.51
N GLU A 352 6.47 -9.17 22.17
CA GLU A 352 6.14 -10.53 21.74
C GLU A 352 6.59 -11.55 22.78
N LYS A 353 5.74 -12.55 23.04
CA LYS A 353 6.14 -13.70 23.85
C LYS A 353 7.17 -14.53 23.08
N LYS A 354 8.18 -15.04 23.77
CA LYS A 354 9.28 -15.82 23.15
C LYS A 354 8.75 -17.01 22.32
N TRP A 355 7.79 -17.75 22.84
CA TRP A 355 7.19 -18.91 22.16
C TRP A 355 6.44 -18.52 20.87
N GLU A 356 5.62 -17.46 20.91
CA GLU A 356 4.91 -16.95 19.72
C GLU A 356 5.90 -16.54 18.64
N LYS A 357 6.98 -15.85 19.01
CA LYS A 357 8.04 -15.45 18.09
C LYS A 357 8.71 -16.64 17.41
N TYR A 358 9.06 -17.69 18.15
CA TYR A 358 9.67 -18.89 17.56
C TYR A 358 8.71 -19.60 16.61
N LEU A 359 7.46 -19.81 17.03
CA LEU A 359 6.43 -20.44 16.19
C LEU A 359 6.23 -19.67 14.87
N LEU A 360 6.04 -18.35 14.96
CA LEU A 360 5.81 -17.50 13.79
C LEU A 360 7.01 -17.46 12.85
N ASN A 361 8.24 -17.39 13.40
CA ASN A 361 9.44 -17.43 12.58
C ASN A 361 9.60 -18.78 11.86
N THR A 362 9.33 -19.90 12.52
CA THR A 362 9.37 -21.24 11.91
C THR A 362 8.35 -21.35 10.78
N LEU A 363 7.12 -20.88 10.98
CA LEU A 363 6.08 -20.87 9.94
C LEU A 363 6.46 -19.97 8.76
N ALA A 364 7.09 -18.82 9.02
CA ALA A 364 7.58 -17.94 7.96
C ALA A 364 8.69 -18.59 7.14
N ILE A 365 9.65 -19.27 7.79
CA ILE A 365 10.72 -20.03 7.12
C ILE A 365 10.12 -21.17 6.28
N ALA A 366 9.17 -21.92 6.82
CA ALA A 366 8.49 -22.99 6.10
C ALA A 366 7.77 -22.45 4.85
N LEU A 367 7.05 -21.33 4.97
CA LEU A 367 6.39 -20.67 3.83
C LEU A 367 7.40 -20.24 2.76
N ILE A 368 8.51 -19.60 3.16
CA ILE A 368 9.58 -19.21 2.23
C ILE A 368 10.17 -20.46 1.55
N GLY A 369 10.40 -21.54 2.29
CA GLY A 369 10.87 -22.82 1.76
C GLY A 369 9.95 -23.41 0.70
N VAL A 370 8.64 -23.43 0.95
CA VAL A 370 7.62 -23.88 -0.03
C VAL A 370 7.63 -22.98 -1.27
N LEU A 371 7.68 -21.65 -1.10
CA LEU A 371 7.71 -20.72 -2.22
C LEU A 371 8.98 -20.87 -3.06
N LEU A 372 10.13 -21.07 -2.43
CA LEU A 372 11.40 -21.33 -3.11
C LEU A 372 11.37 -22.66 -3.84
N PHE A 373 10.85 -23.72 -3.23
CA PHE A 373 10.68 -25.02 -3.87
C PHE A 373 9.79 -24.92 -5.11
N LEU A 374 8.60 -24.33 -4.98
CA LEU A 374 7.70 -24.12 -6.12
C LEU A 374 8.36 -23.27 -7.21
N PHE A 375 9.11 -22.24 -6.83
CA PHE A 375 9.83 -21.41 -7.78
C PHE A 375 10.93 -22.16 -8.53
N ILE A 376 11.69 -23.02 -7.84
CA ILE A 376 12.75 -23.83 -8.47
C ILE A 376 12.14 -24.94 -9.33
N TYR A 377 11.04 -25.56 -8.89
CA TYR A 377 10.41 -26.67 -9.59
C TYR A 377 9.71 -26.24 -10.89
N PHE A 378 9.03 -25.08 -10.90
CA PHE A 378 8.27 -24.58 -12.04
C PHE A 378 9.04 -23.61 -12.96
N LYS A 379 10.32 -23.37 -12.69
CA LYS A 379 11.19 -22.54 -13.51
C LYS A 379 12.14 -23.43 -14.29
#